data_AF-A0A928HG93-F1
#
_entry.id   AF-A0A928HG93-F1
#
_cell.length_a   1.000
_cell.length_b   1.000
_cell.length_c   1.000
_cell.angle_alpha   90.00
_cell.angle_beta   90.00
_cell.angle_gamma   90.00
#
_symmetry.space_group_name_H-M   'P 1'
#
loop_
_entity.id
_entity.type
_entity.pdbx_description
1 polymer ?
#
loop_
_entity_poly.entity_id
_entity_poly.type
_entity_poly.pdbx_seq_one_letter_code
_entity_poly.pdbx_strand_id
1 'polypeptide(L)'
;MGFGVHSVRSIGRQLSRRCTVPDRFVVRNDEKCGICYLVRFFMRNFLPGLVIFLISASFCMAQSEHARKIAASFENAPGELSNYAAELLVNKPDYVVFTPKRDSMVLGDTYNDHFQVISKENGLLLAFWTQATRESDIDQHIAFSKSSDGGLTWTPVQVLAGSPNKKNPQLLASWQQPMISRSGRIYLLWNQQTTSRGPHCGDCFGIYSDNDGETWSAPRQVKIPRTWKDPDDVSIPTSWCNWQRPLRLGEDGKYFVGSSHHGKGGCGIEFWQFENIDEDPNVEDIRITAFSTEKDQILCLTGDQIVFPGQNACEEAAPVKLPDGRLFVMMRTDGGYPYWTVSADGGRTWSRPEILRDRDGGKPYLHPRSPAPLYDWKGCEAASGYYFALVHNTFDFQFEKQTAYQARGPLYLIAGKYVEGAHQPIWFTEPQLFAPRKGGNSFYTSYTVRDGKGILWFPDRKRYLLGREIGPEWFQGVEEIGKK
;
A
#
# COMPACT_ATOMS: atom_id res chain seq x y z
N MET A 1 8.44 -60.51 29.13
CA MET A 1 8.49 -61.14 27.80
C MET A 1 8.62 -59.97 26.82
N GLY A 2 9.80 -59.58 26.32
CA GLY A 2 10.78 -60.36 25.53
C GLY A 2 10.60 -59.94 24.05
N PHE A 3 11.60 -59.64 23.22
CA PHE A 3 13.07 -59.65 23.32
C PHE A 3 13.63 -58.50 22.45
N GLY A 4 14.94 -58.20 22.55
CA GLY A 4 15.62 -57.29 21.63
C GLY A 4 16.80 -57.94 20.89
N VAL A 5 17.48 -57.12 20.08
CA VAL A 5 18.83 -57.32 19.48
C VAL A 5 18.90 -58.25 18.24
N HIS A 6 19.20 -57.68 17.06
CA HIS A 6 20.51 -57.84 16.40
C HIS A 6 20.68 -56.99 15.11
N SER A 7 21.96 -56.72 14.78
CA SER A 7 22.46 -55.94 13.64
C SER A 7 22.89 -56.81 12.45
N VAL A 8 22.87 -56.27 11.22
CA VAL A 8 23.71 -56.74 10.10
C VAL A 8 24.27 -55.55 9.27
N ARG A 9 25.51 -55.68 8.78
CA ARG A 9 26.23 -54.75 7.88
C ARG A 9 26.47 -55.38 6.49
N SER A 10 26.85 -54.54 5.50
CA SER A 10 27.48 -54.90 4.19
C SER A 10 26.54 -55.59 3.17
N ILE A 11 26.69 -55.59 1.83
CA ILE A 11 27.67 -55.11 0.80
C ILE A 11 26.82 -54.44 -0.33
N GLY A 12 27.22 -53.48 -1.18
CA GLY A 12 28.50 -52.81 -1.46
C GLY A 12 28.83 -52.78 -2.98
N ARG A 13 29.23 -51.63 -3.57
CA ARG A 13 29.68 -51.51 -4.98
C ARG A 13 30.80 -50.48 -5.16
N GLN A 14 31.99 -50.96 -5.55
CA GLN A 14 32.98 -50.18 -6.30
C GLN A 14 32.79 -50.47 -7.80
N LEU A 15 33.00 -49.46 -8.65
CA LEU A 15 33.92 -49.57 -9.78
C LEU A 15 34.26 -48.17 -10.32
N SER A 16 35.55 -47.90 -10.42
CA SER A 16 36.13 -46.61 -10.80
C SER A 16 36.49 -46.58 -12.28
N ARG A 17 36.31 -45.42 -12.95
CA ARG A 17 37.16 -44.99 -14.06
C ARG A 17 37.41 -43.49 -14.00
N ARG A 18 38.69 -43.11 -14.13
CA ARG A 18 39.17 -41.74 -14.33
C ARG A 18 39.19 -41.42 -15.84
N CYS A 19 39.05 -40.14 -16.20
CA CYS A 19 39.74 -39.43 -17.29
C CYS A 19 39.22 -37.97 -17.29
N THR A 20 39.94 -37.01 -16.70
CA THR A 20 40.96 -36.13 -17.34
C THR A 20 40.39 -35.12 -18.35
N VAL A 21 40.40 -33.85 -17.95
CA VAL A 21 40.21 -32.65 -18.78
C VAL A 21 41.42 -32.45 -19.70
N PRO A 22 41.23 -31.84 -20.89
CA PRO A 22 42.20 -30.85 -21.34
C PRO A 22 41.57 -29.53 -21.80
N ASP A 23 42.33 -28.47 -21.55
CA ASP A 23 42.02 -27.07 -21.80
C ASP A 23 42.52 -26.60 -23.18
N ARG A 24 42.06 -25.42 -23.61
CA ARG A 24 42.58 -24.56 -24.71
C ARG A 24 42.46 -25.05 -26.17
N PHE A 25 41.79 -24.23 -26.97
CA PHE A 25 42.16 -24.00 -28.37
C PHE A 25 42.66 -22.56 -28.56
N VAL A 26 43.80 -22.40 -29.24
CA VAL A 26 44.42 -21.12 -29.61
C VAL A 26 44.12 -20.86 -31.09
N VAL A 27 43.63 -19.66 -31.41
CA VAL A 27 43.40 -19.24 -32.79
C VAL A 27 44.71 -18.71 -33.39
N ARG A 28 45.03 -19.14 -34.62
CA ARG A 28 46.19 -18.67 -35.38
C ARG A 28 45.92 -17.30 -36.03
N ASN A 29 46.94 -16.44 -36.07
CA ASN A 29 47.06 -15.42 -37.11
C ASN A 29 47.45 -16.11 -38.43
N ASP A 30 46.96 -15.61 -39.58
CA ASP A 30 47.87 -14.99 -40.55
C ASP A 30 47.18 -14.19 -41.67
N GLU A 31 47.99 -13.32 -42.26
CA GLU A 31 47.84 -12.60 -43.55
C GLU A 31 46.97 -11.32 -43.68
N LYS A 32 47.45 -10.46 -44.58
CA LYS A 32 47.28 -8.99 -44.62
C LYS A 32 46.54 -8.55 -45.88
N CYS A 33 45.68 -7.53 -45.79
CA CYS A 33 45.53 -6.58 -46.91
C CYS A 33 44.94 -5.20 -46.54
N GLY A 34 45.76 -4.15 -46.66
CA GLY A 34 45.42 -3.07 -47.61
C GLY A 34 44.43 -1.93 -47.27
N ILE A 35 43.93 -1.71 -46.05
CA ILE A 35 43.00 -0.57 -45.77
C ILE A 35 43.43 0.32 -44.58
N CYS A 36 44.73 0.57 -44.40
CA CYS A 36 45.25 1.42 -43.30
C CYS A 36 45.63 2.86 -43.71
N TYR A 37 45.38 3.31 -44.94
CA TYR A 37 45.82 4.63 -45.42
C TYR A 37 44.72 5.61 -45.90
N LEU A 38 43.43 5.23 -45.88
CA LEU A 38 42.33 6.16 -46.22
C LEU A 38 41.58 6.74 -45.00
N VAL A 39 41.77 6.19 -43.79
CA VAL A 39 40.96 6.55 -42.60
C VAL A 39 41.48 7.80 -41.87
N ARG A 40 42.73 8.23 -42.11
CA ARG A 40 43.34 9.38 -41.42
C ARG A 40 43.16 10.75 -42.09
N PHE A 41 42.52 10.84 -43.25
CA PHE A 41 42.30 12.12 -43.95
C PHE A 41 40.86 12.67 -43.85
N PHE A 42 39.87 11.82 -43.55
CA PHE A 42 38.45 12.22 -43.50
C PHE A 42 37.90 12.53 -42.09
N MET A 43 38.64 12.26 -41.01
CA MET A 43 38.21 12.60 -39.63
C MET A 43 38.72 13.98 -39.16
N ARG A 44 38.34 15.09 -39.82
CA ARG A 44 38.60 16.41 -39.23
C ARG A 44 37.64 17.56 -39.56
N ASN A 45 36.74 17.45 -40.54
CA ASN A 45 35.74 18.49 -40.81
C ASN A 45 34.38 17.84 -41.12
N PHE A 46 33.29 18.51 -40.71
CA PHE A 46 31.86 18.12 -40.82
C PHE A 46 31.33 17.11 -39.76
N LEU A 47 30.88 17.67 -38.64
CA LEU A 47 29.81 17.16 -37.77
C LEU A 47 28.42 17.46 -38.42
N PRO A 48 27.27 16.97 -37.89
CA PRO A 48 26.94 15.59 -37.53
C PRO A 48 25.54 15.19 -38.04
N GLY A 49 25.21 13.90 -38.15
CA GLY A 49 23.82 13.51 -38.44
C GLY A 49 23.57 12.01 -38.58
N LEU A 50 22.41 11.57 -38.06
CA LEU A 50 21.82 10.25 -38.26
C LEU A 50 22.62 9.03 -37.75
N VAL A 51 22.66 8.86 -36.42
CA VAL A 51 22.72 7.50 -35.83
C VAL A 51 21.30 7.09 -35.47
N ILE A 52 20.72 6.17 -36.25
CA ILE A 52 19.35 5.70 -36.01
C ILE A 52 19.32 4.69 -34.87
N PHE A 53 18.57 5.07 -33.85
CA PHE A 53 17.97 4.27 -32.79
C PHE A 53 17.82 2.76 -33.09
N LEU A 54 18.56 1.94 -32.33
CA LEU A 54 18.09 0.65 -31.82
C LEU A 54 18.68 0.42 -30.42
N ILE A 55 18.27 1.26 -29.47
CA ILE A 55 18.38 0.97 -28.04
C ILE A 55 16.99 0.58 -27.57
N SER A 56 16.84 -0.63 -27.04
CA SER A 56 15.67 -1.02 -26.27
C SER A 56 15.57 -0.09 -25.07
N ALA A 57 14.65 0.87 -25.13
CA ALA A 57 14.40 1.83 -24.07
C ALA A 57 13.72 1.12 -22.89
N SER A 58 14.52 0.38 -22.12
CA SER A 58 14.24 0.17 -20.71
C SER A 58 14.21 1.56 -20.08
N PHE A 59 13.02 2.16 -19.98
CA PHE A 59 12.75 3.40 -19.27
C PHE A 59 12.96 3.16 -17.77
N CYS A 60 14.21 2.97 -17.39
CA CYS A 60 14.67 2.99 -16.02
C CYS A 60 14.54 4.45 -15.58
N MET A 61 13.37 4.82 -15.03
CA MET A 61 13.16 6.15 -14.48
C MET A 61 14.34 6.49 -13.56
N ALA A 62 15.00 7.60 -13.89
CA ALA A 62 16.21 8.02 -13.21
C ALA A 62 15.86 8.41 -11.77
N GLN A 63 16.71 8.03 -10.82
CA GLN A 63 16.50 8.40 -9.43
C GLN A 63 16.45 9.92 -9.28
N SER A 64 15.41 10.42 -8.61
CA SER A 64 15.22 11.84 -8.32
C SER A 64 16.44 12.46 -7.63
N GLU A 65 16.77 13.71 -7.99
CA GLU A 65 17.88 14.42 -7.34
C GLU A 65 17.58 14.75 -5.87
N HIS A 66 16.31 15.05 -5.56
CA HIS A 66 15.85 15.30 -4.21
C HIS A 66 16.11 14.11 -3.27
N ALA A 67 15.65 12.90 -3.62
CA ALA A 67 15.91 11.72 -2.80
C ALA A 67 17.40 11.35 -2.76
N ARG A 68 18.17 11.56 -3.84
CA ARG A 68 19.65 11.36 -3.81
C ARG A 68 20.32 12.27 -2.79
N LYS A 69 19.95 13.56 -2.74
CA LYS A 69 20.53 14.52 -1.78
C LYS A 69 20.24 14.10 -0.33
N ILE A 70 19.03 13.64 -0.05
CA ILE A 70 18.66 13.14 1.29
C ILE A 70 19.40 11.84 1.61
N ALA A 71 19.46 10.88 0.69
CA ALA A 71 20.20 9.64 0.86
C ALA A 71 21.70 9.89 1.13
N ALA A 72 22.34 10.78 0.35
CA ALA A 72 23.74 11.14 0.52
C ALA A 72 24.06 11.74 1.91
N SER A 73 23.10 12.44 2.53
CA SER A 73 23.27 12.97 3.90
C SER A 73 23.49 11.88 4.97
N PHE A 74 23.13 10.62 4.68
CA PHE A 74 23.33 9.49 5.56
C PHE A 74 24.65 8.74 5.34
N GLU A 75 25.41 9.01 4.27
CA GLU A 75 26.62 8.22 3.92
C GLU A 75 27.67 8.18 5.04
N ASN A 76 27.77 9.27 5.82
CA ASN A 76 28.69 9.41 6.95
C ASN A 76 27.98 9.34 8.31
N ALA A 77 26.72 8.91 8.36
CA ALA A 77 25.95 8.83 9.60
C ALA A 77 26.39 7.63 10.48
N PRO A 78 26.36 7.75 11.81
CA PRO A 78 26.86 6.71 12.70
C PRO A 78 25.96 5.46 12.72
N GLY A 79 26.59 4.29 12.85
CA GLY A 79 25.90 3.01 13.08
C GLY A 79 24.90 2.66 11.97
N GLU A 80 23.73 2.15 12.35
CA GLU A 80 22.70 1.69 11.40
C GLU A 80 22.09 2.81 10.53
N LEU A 81 22.30 4.10 10.85
CA LEU A 81 21.81 5.20 10.02
C LEU A 81 22.55 5.28 8.68
N SER A 82 23.81 4.83 8.61
CA SER A 82 24.57 4.74 7.34
C SER A 82 23.87 3.91 6.26
N ASN A 83 23.13 2.88 6.66
CA ASN A 83 22.36 2.03 5.74
C ASN A 83 21.26 2.80 5.00
N TYR A 84 20.80 3.94 5.52
CA TYR A 84 19.68 4.69 4.95
C TYR A 84 20.04 5.24 3.55
N ALA A 85 21.31 5.58 3.31
CA ALA A 85 21.79 6.03 2.01
C ALA A 85 21.50 5.02 0.89
N ALA A 86 21.72 3.73 1.15
CA ALA A 86 21.41 2.66 0.22
C ALA A 86 19.93 2.25 0.27
N GLU A 87 19.32 2.19 1.46
CA GLU A 87 17.95 1.70 1.61
C GLU A 87 16.90 2.62 0.97
N LEU A 88 17.00 3.94 1.12
CA LEU A 88 15.98 4.90 0.65
C LEU A 88 15.75 4.85 -0.86
N LEU A 89 16.79 4.56 -1.64
CA LEU A 89 16.75 4.64 -3.10
C LEU A 89 16.19 3.36 -3.78
N VAL A 90 15.98 2.27 -3.04
CA VAL A 90 15.62 0.95 -3.62
C VAL A 90 14.27 0.97 -4.37
N ASN A 91 13.27 1.66 -3.83
CA ASN A 91 11.94 1.78 -4.45
C ASN A 91 11.81 3.01 -5.37
N LYS A 92 12.93 3.68 -5.66
CA LYS A 92 13.04 4.88 -6.51
C LYS A 92 12.05 6.01 -6.16
N PRO A 93 12.09 6.54 -4.93
CA PRO A 93 11.19 7.62 -4.53
C PRO A 93 11.56 8.95 -5.20
N ASP A 94 10.56 9.76 -5.46
CA ASP A 94 10.71 11.16 -5.89
C ASP A 94 10.74 12.11 -4.68
N TYR A 95 10.05 11.73 -3.61
CA TYR A 95 9.88 12.50 -2.37
C TYR A 95 10.28 11.66 -1.15
N VAL A 96 10.94 12.27 -0.16
CA VAL A 96 11.23 11.63 1.13
C VAL A 96 10.56 12.46 2.23
N VAL A 97 9.54 11.89 2.86
CA VAL A 97 8.66 12.59 3.82
C VAL A 97 9.16 12.39 5.24
N PHE A 98 9.58 11.17 5.60
CA PHE A 98 10.09 10.87 6.93
C PHE A 98 11.18 9.80 6.91
N THR A 99 12.22 10.03 7.71
CA THR A 99 13.28 9.08 8.04
C THR A 99 13.40 8.98 9.57
N PRO A 100 13.46 7.76 10.16
CA PRO A 100 13.57 7.62 11.62
C PRO A 100 14.88 8.19 12.17
N LYS A 101 14.80 8.90 13.30
CA LYS A 101 15.93 9.35 14.10
C LYS A 101 16.38 8.27 15.09
N ARG A 102 15.50 7.33 15.44
CA ARG A 102 15.78 6.15 16.29
C ARG A 102 16.11 6.44 17.75
N ASP A 103 15.68 7.59 18.28
CA ASP A 103 15.77 7.90 19.71
C ASP A 103 14.44 7.60 20.40
N SER A 104 14.21 6.32 20.74
CA SER A 104 12.99 5.84 21.39
C SER A 104 12.74 6.42 22.80
N MET A 105 13.70 7.15 23.39
CA MET A 105 13.49 7.89 24.64
C MET A 105 12.83 9.25 24.40
N VAL A 106 12.97 9.79 23.18
CA VAL A 106 12.30 11.02 22.71
C VAL A 106 11.03 10.66 21.94
N LEU A 107 11.15 9.85 20.89
CA LEU A 107 10.07 9.49 19.98
C LEU A 107 10.26 8.05 19.46
N GLY A 108 9.27 7.17 19.66
CA GLY A 108 9.25 5.84 19.06
C GLY A 108 8.92 5.96 17.57
N ASP A 109 9.93 5.92 16.71
CA ASP A 109 9.79 6.29 15.29
C ASP A 109 10.24 5.24 14.27
N THR A 110 10.59 4.03 14.72
CA THR A 110 11.14 2.96 13.86
C THR A 110 10.10 2.10 13.16
N TYR A 111 8.82 2.26 13.49
CA TYR A 111 7.65 1.73 12.78
C TYR A 111 6.78 2.90 12.31
N ASN A 112 6.49 2.93 11.01
CA ASN A 112 5.70 3.97 10.34
C ASN A 112 4.77 3.30 9.33
N ASP A 113 3.46 3.46 9.52
CA ASP A 113 2.45 2.68 8.81
C ASP A 113 1.18 3.51 8.55
N HIS A 114 0.31 3.05 7.67
CA HIS A 114 -0.94 3.74 7.30
C HIS A 114 -0.72 5.22 6.94
N PHE A 115 0.04 5.44 5.87
CA PHE A 115 0.53 6.76 5.52
C PHE A 115 -0.48 7.51 4.63
N GLN A 116 -1.24 8.41 5.25
CA GLN A 116 -2.31 9.19 4.62
C GLN A 116 -1.83 10.63 4.33
N VAL A 117 -1.74 11.00 3.06
CA VAL A 117 -1.49 12.36 2.60
C VAL A 117 -2.74 12.91 1.91
N ILE A 118 -3.12 14.13 2.27
CA ILE A 118 -4.21 14.90 1.65
C ILE A 118 -3.68 16.27 1.20
N SER A 119 -4.31 16.87 0.19
CA SER A 119 -3.99 18.21 -0.30
C SER A 119 -5.15 19.16 -0.04
N LYS A 120 -4.86 20.38 0.40
CA LYS A 120 -5.78 21.51 0.29
C LYS A 120 -5.69 22.13 -1.12
N GLU A 121 -6.71 22.91 -1.49
CA GLU A 121 -6.77 23.63 -2.78
C GLU A 121 -5.62 24.65 -2.95
N ASN A 122 -5.15 25.25 -1.85
CA ASN A 122 -4.00 26.15 -1.83
C ASN A 122 -2.64 25.44 -2.04
N GLY A 123 -2.64 24.12 -2.27
CA GLY A 123 -1.43 23.32 -2.49
C GLY A 123 -0.67 22.92 -1.22
N LEU A 124 -1.23 23.17 -0.03
CA LEU A 124 -0.69 22.62 1.22
C LEU A 124 -0.94 21.11 1.28
N LEU A 125 0.13 20.33 1.47
CA LEU A 125 0.05 18.89 1.75
C LEU A 125 0.05 18.65 3.26
N LEU A 126 -0.83 17.76 3.71
CA LEU A 126 -0.97 17.33 5.10
C LEU A 126 -0.73 15.83 5.17
N ALA A 127 0.29 15.41 5.91
CA ALA A 127 0.73 14.03 6.08
C ALA A 127 0.40 13.53 7.49
N PHE A 128 -0.31 12.40 7.57
CA PHE A 128 -0.68 11.73 8.81
C PHE A 128 -0.29 10.25 8.74
N TRP A 129 0.25 9.68 9.80
CA TRP A 129 0.59 8.24 9.86
C TRP A 129 0.51 7.69 11.28
N THR A 130 0.36 6.36 11.38
CA THR A 130 0.58 5.63 12.64
C THR A 130 2.09 5.44 12.83
N GLN A 131 2.61 5.85 13.99
CA GLN A 131 4.04 5.79 14.33
C GLN A 131 4.23 5.10 15.68
N ALA A 132 5.31 4.30 15.83
CA ALA A 132 5.69 3.64 17.08
C ALA A 132 7.17 3.20 17.06
N THR A 133 7.70 2.67 18.17
CA THR A 133 8.96 1.91 18.14
C THR A 133 8.79 0.64 17.28
N ARG A 134 7.67 -0.05 17.43
CA ARG A 134 7.28 -1.26 16.69
C ARG A 134 5.76 -1.33 16.63
N GLU A 135 5.24 -2.00 15.60
CA GLU A 135 3.82 -2.33 15.46
C GLU A 135 3.21 -2.80 16.79
N SER A 136 2.17 -2.10 17.25
CA SER A 136 1.43 -2.34 18.50
C SER A 136 2.20 -2.17 19.82
N ASP A 137 3.38 -1.53 19.82
CA ASP A 137 4.04 -1.14 21.08
C ASP A 137 3.27 0.00 21.78
N ILE A 138 3.46 0.14 23.10
CA ILE A 138 2.78 1.14 23.98
C ILE A 138 3.05 2.62 23.62
N ASP A 139 3.93 2.86 22.65
CA ASP A 139 4.22 4.17 22.06
C ASP A 139 3.60 4.34 20.67
N GLN A 140 2.57 3.57 20.33
CA GLN A 140 1.82 3.77 19.10
C GLN A 140 0.93 5.02 19.17
N HIS A 141 1.21 5.95 18.28
CA HIS A 141 0.62 7.29 18.25
C HIS A 141 0.35 7.75 16.81
N ILE A 142 -0.42 8.83 16.69
CA ILE A 142 -0.69 9.49 15.43
C ILE A 142 0.30 10.64 15.25
N ALA A 143 1.10 10.53 14.20
CA ALA A 143 2.08 11.53 13.80
C ALA A 143 1.54 12.40 12.66
N PHE A 144 1.94 13.67 12.65
CA PHE A 144 1.52 14.68 11.68
C PHE A 144 2.71 15.53 11.22
N SER A 145 2.70 15.89 9.93
CA SER A 145 3.59 16.89 9.34
C SER A 145 2.90 17.53 8.13
N LYS A 146 3.36 18.71 7.69
CA LYS A 146 2.83 19.40 6.51
C LYS A 146 3.94 19.96 5.63
N SER A 147 3.61 20.17 4.35
CA SER A 147 4.50 20.70 3.33
C SER A 147 3.79 21.78 2.50
N SER A 148 4.42 22.94 2.39
CA SER A 148 3.95 24.07 1.57
C SER A 148 4.67 24.19 0.22
N ASP A 149 5.63 23.30 -0.07
CA ASP A 149 6.50 23.36 -1.25
C ASP A 149 6.32 22.16 -2.21
N GLY A 150 5.17 21.49 -2.13
CA GLY A 150 4.83 20.34 -2.98
C GLY A 150 5.41 19.01 -2.51
N GLY A 151 5.82 18.91 -1.25
CA GLY A 151 6.34 17.68 -0.64
C GLY A 151 7.86 17.57 -0.65
N LEU A 152 8.58 18.64 -0.98
CA LEU A 152 10.04 18.69 -0.99
C LEU A 152 10.62 18.91 0.41
N THR A 153 9.95 19.68 1.26
CA THR A 153 10.28 19.82 2.68
C THR A 153 9.03 19.69 3.55
N TRP A 154 9.23 19.21 4.77
CA TRP A 154 8.18 18.83 5.70
C TRP A 154 8.48 19.41 7.09
N THR A 155 7.45 19.88 7.80
CA THR A 155 7.60 20.39 9.17
C THR A 155 8.08 19.29 10.12
N PRO A 156 8.72 19.64 11.26
CA PRO A 156 8.96 18.68 12.33
C PRO A 156 7.69 17.93 12.71
N VAL A 157 7.85 16.64 13.04
CA VAL A 157 6.73 15.76 13.40
C VAL A 157 6.04 16.27 14.66
N GLN A 158 4.72 16.41 14.60
CA GLN A 158 3.85 16.63 15.74
C GLN A 158 3.13 15.33 16.10
N VAL A 159 2.97 15.04 17.39
CA VAL A 159 2.17 13.90 17.87
C VAL A 159 0.79 14.43 18.26
N LEU A 160 -0.26 13.92 17.60
CA LEU A 160 -1.63 14.42 17.77
C LEU A 160 -2.47 13.60 18.75
N ALA A 161 -2.22 12.30 18.87
CA ALA A 161 -2.87 11.40 19.83
C ALA A 161 -1.98 10.19 20.14
N GLY A 162 -2.11 9.60 21.33
CA GLY A 162 -1.27 8.48 21.80
C GLY A 162 0.03 8.94 22.47
N SER A 163 0.93 7.99 22.76
CA SER A 163 2.19 8.25 23.47
C SER A 163 3.35 8.49 22.50
N PRO A 164 4.12 9.59 22.59
CA PRO A 164 5.31 9.78 21.74
C PRO A 164 6.39 8.72 22.02
N ASN A 165 6.47 8.23 23.25
CA ASN A 165 7.46 7.25 23.69
C ASN A 165 6.95 6.44 24.89
N LYS A 166 7.74 5.44 25.29
CA LYS A 166 7.38 4.45 26.31
C LYS A 166 7.52 4.94 27.76
N LYS A 167 7.98 6.18 27.99
CA LYS A 167 8.24 6.70 29.35
C LYS A 167 6.95 6.99 30.11
N ASN A 168 5.98 7.60 29.42
CA ASN A 168 4.67 7.98 29.95
C ASN A 168 3.58 7.48 28.99
N PRO A 169 3.28 6.16 28.96
CA PRO A 169 2.35 5.60 28.00
C PRO A 169 0.91 6.03 28.28
N GLN A 170 0.27 6.58 27.26
CA GLN A 170 -1.17 6.67 27.10
C GLN A 170 -1.68 5.40 26.38
N LEU A 171 -2.99 5.27 26.22
CA LEU A 171 -3.57 4.19 25.40
C LEU A 171 -3.32 4.46 23.91
N LEU A 172 -3.16 3.37 23.14
CA LEU A 172 -2.77 3.41 21.73
C LEU A 172 -3.73 4.28 20.88
N ALA A 173 -3.18 5.03 19.93
CA ALA A 173 -3.96 5.77 18.93
C ALA A 173 -3.55 5.33 17.51
N SER A 174 -4.51 4.84 16.72
CA SER A 174 -4.37 4.34 15.34
C SER A 174 -5.75 4.30 14.71
N TRP A 175 -6.06 3.64 13.60
CA TRP A 175 -5.70 4.16 12.29
C TRP A 175 -6.45 5.45 11.99
N GLN A 176 -5.71 6.48 11.58
CA GLN A 176 -6.15 7.86 11.46
C GLN A 176 -6.74 8.20 10.07
N GLN A 177 -7.86 8.92 10.05
CA GLN A 177 -8.71 9.18 8.89
C GLN A 177 -8.83 10.69 8.67
N PRO A 178 -8.02 11.27 7.78
CA PRO A 178 -8.05 12.69 7.48
C PRO A 178 -9.13 13.02 6.43
N MET A 179 -9.91 14.06 6.69
CA MET A 179 -10.96 14.62 5.81
C MET A 179 -10.88 16.15 5.78
N ILE A 180 -11.45 16.78 4.74
CA ILE A 180 -11.53 18.24 4.63
C ILE A 180 -12.98 18.63 4.28
N SER A 181 -13.60 19.48 5.10
CA SER A 181 -14.92 20.02 4.78
C SER A 181 -14.85 21.03 3.62
N ARG A 182 -15.98 21.37 3.01
CA ARG A 182 -16.08 22.41 1.98
C ARG A 182 -15.67 23.81 2.44
N SER A 183 -15.64 24.11 3.75
CA SER A 183 -15.09 25.38 4.26
C SER A 183 -13.56 25.37 4.41
N GLY A 184 -12.95 24.19 4.32
CA GLY A 184 -11.51 23.98 4.50
C GLY A 184 -11.08 23.55 5.90
N ARG A 185 -12.02 23.32 6.84
CA ARG A 185 -11.73 22.67 8.13
C ARG A 185 -11.20 21.27 7.91
N ILE A 186 -10.11 20.94 8.60
CA ILE A 186 -9.48 19.62 8.55
C ILE A 186 -10.04 18.80 9.71
N TYR A 187 -10.59 17.62 9.43
CA TYR A 187 -10.92 16.63 10.46
C TYR A 187 -9.89 15.50 10.46
N LEU A 188 -9.56 14.99 11.63
CA LEU A 188 -8.77 13.78 11.81
C LEU A 188 -9.47 12.88 12.82
N LEU A 189 -10.01 11.76 12.36
CA LEU A 189 -10.66 10.75 13.20
C LEU A 189 -9.76 9.53 13.38
N TRP A 190 -9.90 8.75 14.45
CA TRP A 190 -9.07 7.57 14.70
C TRP A 190 -9.74 6.56 15.65
N ASN A 191 -9.25 5.33 15.66
CA ASN A 191 -9.46 4.31 16.68
C ASN A 191 -8.59 4.62 17.92
N GLN A 192 -9.23 5.13 18.96
CA GLN A 192 -8.62 5.33 20.26
C GLN A 192 -8.82 4.08 21.10
N GLN A 193 -7.74 3.41 21.48
CA GLN A 193 -7.81 2.37 22.48
C GLN A 193 -8.35 2.96 23.79
N THR A 194 -9.41 2.35 24.34
CA THR A 194 -10.04 2.71 25.63
C THR A 194 -9.94 1.57 26.66
N THR A 195 -9.52 0.37 26.24
CA THR A 195 -9.18 -0.77 27.10
C THR A 195 -7.93 -1.46 26.57
N SER A 196 -7.18 -2.24 27.37
CA SER A 196 -5.93 -2.88 26.92
C SER A 196 -6.09 -4.04 25.91
N ARG A 197 -7.19 -4.13 25.17
CA ARG A 197 -7.57 -5.26 24.29
C ARG A 197 -6.96 -5.17 22.88
N GLY A 198 -5.65 -4.97 22.82
CA GLY A 198 -4.91 -4.89 21.55
C GLY A 198 -5.20 -3.62 20.75
N PRO A 199 -4.60 -3.48 19.54
CA PRO A 199 -4.56 -2.23 18.79
C PRO A 199 -5.83 -1.91 17.98
N HIS A 200 -6.73 -2.89 17.75
CA HIS A 200 -7.95 -2.68 16.95
C HIS A 200 -9.18 -2.40 17.82
N CYS A 201 -9.15 -2.77 19.11
CA CYS A 201 -10.28 -2.60 20.02
C CYS A 201 -10.25 -1.19 20.64
N GLY A 202 -11.18 -0.35 20.22
CA GLY A 202 -11.21 1.04 20.62
C GLY A 202 -12.41 1.79 20.04
N ASP A 203 -12.64 2.97 20.60
CA ASP A 203 -13.71 3.88 20.23
C ASP A 203 -13.24 4.84 19.12
N CYS A 204 -14.15 5.36 18.32
CA CYS A 204 -13.79 6.42 17.37
C CYS A 204 -13.63 7.75 18.12
N PHE A 205 -12.47 8.37 17.99
CA PHE A 205 -12.19 9.73 18.49
C PHE A 205 -11.81 10.65 17.33
N GLY A 206 -11.88 11.96 17.56
CA GLY A 206 -11.54 12.95 16.56
C GLY A 206 -11.05 14.28 17.13
N ILE A 207 -10.41 15.04 16.25
CA ILE A 207 -10.06 16.46 16.38
C ILE A 207 -10.33 17.18 15.06
N TYR A 208 -10.46 18.50 15.10
CA TYR A 208 -10.43 19.34 13.90
C TYR A 208 -9.42 20.49 14.01
N SER A 209 -9.06 21.06 12.86
CA SER A 209 -8.26 22.29 12.75
C SER A 209 -8.86 23.24 11.73
N ASP A 210 -9.03 24.50 12.14
CA ASP A 210 -9.51 25.63 11.31
C ASP A 210 -8.37 26.50 10.78
N ASN A 211 -7.12 26.14 11.06
CA ASN A 211 -5.93 26.93 10.72
C ASN A 211 -4.79 26.05 10.20
N ASP A 212 -5.07 25.27 9.15
CA ASP A 212 -4.05 24.51 8.39
C ASP A 212 -3.15 23.62 9.26
N GLY A 213 -3.70 23.06 10.34
CA GLY A 213 -2.99 22.21 11.29
C GLY A 213 -1.99 22.95 12.20
N GLU A 214 -2.08 24.27 12.36
CA GLU A 214 -1.31 24.99 13.39
C GLU A 214 -1.80 24.66 14.81
N THR A 215 -3.12 24.56 15.00
CA THR A 215 -3.75 24.15 16.26
C THR A 215 -4.90 23.20 16.02
N TRP A 216 -5.21 22.38 17.02
CA TRP A 216 -6.25 21.36 16.97
C TRP A 216 -7.24 21.52 18.13
N SER A 217 -8.49 21.11 17.92
CA SER A 217 -9.50 21.02 18.98
C SER A 217 -9.08 20.03 20.07
N ALA A 218 -9.74 20.08 21.23
CA ALA A 218 -9.65 19.00 22.19
C ALA A 218 -10.19 17.68 21.58
N PRO A 219 -9.62 16.51 21.93
CA PRO A 219 -10.09 15.22 21.44
C PRO A 219 -11.48 14.89 22.01
N ARG A 220 -12.36 14.37 21.15
CA ARG A 220 -13.74 13.99 21.48
C ARG A 220 -14.10 12.65 20.83
N GLN A 221 -15.02 11.92 21.42
CA GLN A 221 -15.50 10.65 20.88
C GLN A 221 -16.56 10.90 19.79
N VAL A 222 -16.40 10.25 18.63
CA VAL A 222 -17.42 10.12 17.59
C VAL A 222 -18.19 8.82 17.84
N LYS A 223 -19.52 8.87 17.76
CA LYS A 223 -20.35 7.68 17.92
C LYS A 223 -20.42 6.89 16.62
N ILE A 224 -19.75 5.74 16.58
CA ILE A 224 -19.94 4.72 15.54
C ILE A 224 -21.09 3.78 15.92
N PRO A 225 -22.00 3.41 14.98
CA PRO A 225 -23.01 2.39 15.22
C PRO A 225 -22.37 1.04 15.54
N ARG A 226 -22.92 0.30 16.52
CA ARG A 226 -22.55 -1.11 16.75
C ARG A 226 -23.25 -2.01 15.76
N THR A 227 -22.62 -3.13 15.39
CA THR A 227 -23.07 -4.02 14.31
C THR A 227 -23.17 -5.48 14.77
N TRP A 228 -23.55 -6.40 13.87
CA TRP A 228 -23.58 -7.82 14.19
C TRP A 228 -22.22 -8.38 14.65
N LYS A 229 -21.10 -7.78 14.21
CA LYS A 229 -19.75 -8.27 14.56
C LYS A 229 -19.38 -8.01 16.02
N ASP A 230 -19.96 -6.98 16.63
CA ASP A 230 -19.60 -6.51 17.96
C ASP A 230 -19.92 -7.51 19.07
N PRO A 231 -19.16 -7.49 20.18
CA PRO A 231 -19.56 -8.16 21.42
C PRO A 231 -20.93 -7.67 21.91
N ASP A 232 -21.76 -8.59 22.42
CA ASP A 232 -23.07 -8.26 23.02
C ASP A 232 -22.92 -7.47 24.34
N ASP A 233 -21.79 -7.66 25.03
CA ASP A 233 -21.36 -6.83 26.15
C ASP A 233 -20.86 -5.48 25.60
N VAL A 234 -21.72 -4.46 25.72
CA VAL A 234 -21.47 -3.09 25.29
C VAL A 234 -20.36 -2.37 26.05
N SER A 235 -19.87 -2.91 27.18
CA SER A 235 -18.68 -2.38 27.87
C SER A 235 -17.37 -2.72 27.14
N ILE A 236 -17.41 -3.66 26.20
CA ILE A 236 -16.28 -3.96 25.32
C ILE A 236 -16.36 -3.03 24.09
N PRO A 237 -15.33 -2.20 23.82
CA PRO A 237 -15.29 -1.37 22.64
C PRO A 237 -15.34 -2.19 21.34
N THR A 238 -15.83 -1.55 20.29
CA THR A 238 -15.80 -2.07 18.91
C THR A 238 -14.38 -2.39 18.47
N SER A 239 -14.18 -3.30 17.51
CA SER A 239 -12.83 -3.68 17.06
C SER A 239 -12.65 -3.51 15.55
N TRP A 240 -12.02 -2.43 15.10
CA TRP A 240 -12.05 -2.01 13.70
C TRP A 240 -10.77 -1.30 13.24
N CYS A 241 -10.51 -1.32 11.93
CA CYS A 241 -9.49 -0.47 11.30
C CYS A 241 -9.89 -0.07 9.87
N ASN A 242 -9.62 1.19 9.53
CA ASN A 242 -9.82 1.74 8.19
C ASN A 242 -8.44 1.96 7.57
N TRP A 243 -8.29 1.64 6.28
CA TRP A 243 -6.96 1.55 5.64
C TRP A 243 -6.78 2.50 4.45
N GLN A 244 -7.82 2.69 3.62
CA GLN A 244 -7.90 3.90 2.81
C GLN A 244 -8.58 4.98 3.65
N ARG A 245 -8.11 6.24 3.51
CA ARG A 245 -8.83 7.40 4.05
C ARG A 245 -10.25 7.48 3.45
N PRO A 246 -11.20 8.10 4.15
CA PRO A 246 -12.49 8.43 3.55
C PRO A 246 -12.33 9.28 2.28
N LEU A 247 -13.14 8.98 1.29
CA LEU A 247 -13.18 9.64 -0.02
C LEU A 247 -14.62 10.07 -0.34
N ARG A 248 -14.80 11.11 -1.16
CA ARG A 248 -16.13 11.64 -1.56
C ARG A 248 -16.86 10.75 -2.58
N LEU A 249 -17.00 9.47 -2.26
CA LEU A 249 -17.64 8.43 -3.09
C LEU A 249 -19.09 8.15 -2.68
N GLY A 250 -19.53 8.67 -1.54
CA GLY A 250 -20.87 8.45 -1.00
C GLY A 250 -21.96 9.21 -1.75
N GLU A 251 -23.19 9.02 -1.28
CA GLU A 251 -24.38 9.74 -1.73
C GLU A 251 -24.14 11.27 -1.59
N ASP A 252 -24.58 12.06 -2.57
CA ASP A 252 -24.36 13.52 -2.66
C ASP A 252 -22.89 14.01 -2.59
N GLY A 253 -21.90 13.12 -2.78
CA GLY A 253 -20.48 13.45 -2.64
C GLY A 253 -20.02 13.56 -1.19
N LYS A 254 -20.72 12.89 -0.27
CA LYS A 254 -20.32 12.67 1.13
C LYS A 254 -19.11 11.76 1.22
N TYR A 255 -18.38 11.87 2.34
CA TYR A 255 -17.27 10.99 2.64
C TYR A 255 -17.75 9.56 2.90
N PHE A 256 -17.09 8.59 2.29
CA PHE A 256 -17.38 7.16 2.33
C PHE A 256 -16.07 6.39 2.53
N VAL A 257 -16.09 5.32 3.33
CA VAL A 257 -14.91 4.49 3.63
C VAL A 257 -15.31 3.03 3.88
N GLY A 258 -14.44 2.10 3.49
CA GLY A 258 -14.54 0.70 3.90
C GLY A 258 -13.78 0.45 5.21
N SER A 259 -14.44 -0.18 6.18
CA SER A 259 -13.89 -0.52 7.49
C SER A 259 -13.67 -2.03 7.61
N SER A 260 -12.47 -2.45 8.03
CA SER A 260 -12.21 -3.84 8.43
C SER A 260 -12.68 -3.99 9.88
N HIS A 261 -13.83 -4.62 10.07
CA HIS A 261 -14.40 -4.83 11.40
C HIS A 261 -14.08 -6.28 11.84
N HIS A 262 -13.45 -6.42 13.00
CA HIS A 262 -13.04 -7.68 13.62
C HIS A 262 -14.03 -8.06 14.73
N GLY A 263 -14.42 -9.34 14.81
CA GLY A 263 -15.27 -9.78 15.91
C GLY A 263 -15.88 -11.15 15.68
N LYS A 264 -17.18 -11.29 15.94
CA LYS A 264 -17.95 -12.51 15.67
C LYS A 264 -17.74 -12.95 14.21
N GLY A 265 -17.34 -14.20 14.02
CA GLY A 265 -17.13 -14.79 12.70
C GLY A 265 -15.84 -14.39 11.96
N GLY A 266 -14.87 -13.74 12.62
CA GLY A 266 -13.61 -13.33 11.99
C GLY A 266 -13.61 -11.86 11.57
N CYS A 267 -12.87 -11.50 10.51
CA CYS A 267 -12.81 -10.12 10.00
C CYS A 267 -13.54 -10.00 8.66
N GLY A 268 -14.33 -8.94 8.51
CA GLY A 268 -15.05 -8.63 7.27
C GLY A 268 -15.18 -7.12 7.08
N ILE A 269 -15.66 -6.72 5.91
CA ILE A 269 -15.84 -5.31 5.56
C ILE A 269 -17.27 -4.84 5.81
N GLU A 270 -17.35 -3.69 6.47
CA GLU A 270 -18.51 -2.82 6.59
C GLU A 270 -18.17 -1.47 5.93
N PHE A 271 -19.17 -0.63 5.67
CA PHE A 271 -18.94 0.69 5.05
C PHE A 271 -19.57 1.81 5.85
N TRP A 272 -18.88 2.94 5.94
CA TRP A 272 -19.36 4.13 6.66
C TRP A 272 -19.47 5.32 5.72
N GLN A 273 -20.60 6.02 5.78
CA GLN A 273 -20.80 7.34 5.21
C GLN A 273 -20.84 8.38 6.32
N PHE A 274 -20.05 9.44 6.20
CA PHE A 274 -20.06 10.58 7.12
C PHE A 274 -21.03 11.63 6.57
N GLU A 275 -22.15 11.83 7.27
CA GLU A 275 -23.31 12.55 6.73
C GLU A 275 -23.12 14.06 6.66
N ASN A 276 -22.31 14.63 7.55
CA ASN A 276 -22.32 16.05 7.88
C ASN A 276 -20.96 16.74 7.98
N ILE A 277 -19.88 16.15 7.43
CA ILE A 277 -18.54 16.79 7.49
C ILE A 277 -18.54 18.21 6.88
N ASP A 278 -19.35 18.43 5.84
CA ASP A 278 -19.49 19.73 5.18
C ASP A 278 -20.43 20.72 5.92
N GLU A 279 -21.04 20.32 7.06
CA GLU A 279 -21.79 21.22 7.96
C GLU A 279 -20.90 21.88 9.04
N ASP A 280 -19.59 21.59 9.03
CA ASP A 280 -18.63 21.95 10.08
C ASP A 280 -19.05 21.62 11.54
N PRO A 281 -19.53 20.38 11.82
CA PRO A 281 -19.94 19.97 13.17
C PRO A 281 -18.77 19.97 14.17
N ASN A 282 -19.10 20.00 15.47
CA ASN A 282 -18.13 19.54 16.46
C ASN A 282 -17.89 18.03 16.27
N VAL A 283 -16.77 17.51 16.77
CA VAL A 283 -16.41 16.09 16.58
C VAL A 283 -17.48 15.16 17.14
N GLU A 284 -18.00 15.45 18.34
CA GLU A 284 -19.06 14.67 18.99
C GLU A 284 -20.42 14.73 18.25
N ASP A 285 -20.58 15.69 17.34
CA ASP A 285 -21.79 15.89 16.51
C ASP A 285 -21.64 15.30 15.09
N ILE A 286 -20.52 14.63 14.78
CA ILE A 286 -20.32 13.91 13.51
C ILE A 286 -21.27 12.71 13.45
N ARG A 287 -22.06 12.64 12.37
CA ARG A 287 -23.07 11.60 12.12
C ARG A 287 -22.53 10.59 11.10
N ILE A 288 -22.60 9.31 11.44
CA ILE A 288 -22.16 8.19 10.59
C ILE A 288 -23.33 7.27 10.30
N THR A 289 -23.58 7.02 9.01
CA THR A 289 -24.43 5.91 8.55
C THR A 289 -23.53 4.71 8.25
N ALA A 290 -23.87 3.53 8.77
CA ALA A 290 -23.15 2.30 8.48
C ALA A 290 -23.97 1.38 7.56
N PHE A 291 -23.29 0.71 6.63
CA PHE A 291 -23.84 -0.26 5.68
C PHE A 291 -23.13 -1.61 5.81
N SER A 292 -23.76 -2.68 5.30
CA SER A 292 -23.28 -4.06 5.46
C SER A 292 -23.08 -4.47 6.92
N THR A 293 -23.95 -4.03 7.84
CA THR A 293 -23.81 -4.26 9.29
C THR A 293 -24.42 -5.57 9.80
N GLU A 294 -25.25 -6.22 8.98
CA GLU A 294 -25.91 -7.49 9.30
C GLU A 294 -25.10 -8.70 8.87
N LYS A 295 -25.30 -9.83 9.55
CA LYS A 295 -24.51 -11.06 9.40
C LYS A 295 -24.33 -11.54 7.96
N ASP A 296 -25.38 -11.42 7.15
CA ASP A 296 -25.47 -11.88 5.76
C ASP A 296 -25.11 -10.79 4.73
N GLN A 297 -24.83 -9.56 5.19
CA GLN A 297 -24.46 -8.42 4.35
C GLN A 297 -22.97 -8.03 4.45
N ILE A 298 -22.28 -8.43 5.53
CA ILE A 298 -20.85 -8.20 5.74
C ILE A 298 -20.03 -8.91 4.65
N LEU A 299 -19.11 -8.19 4.01
CA LEU A 299 -18.22 -8.80 3.02
C LEU A 299 -17.17 -9.66 3.73
N CYS A 300 -17.20 -10.95 3.46
CA CYS A 300 -16.26 -11.94 4.00
C CYS A 300 -16.03 -13.06 2.97
N LEU A 301 -15.02 -13.90 3.21
CA LEU A 301 -14.90 -15.14 2.45
C LEU A 301 -15.88 -16.18 3.01
N THR A 302 -16.47 -16.96 2.11
CA THR A 302 -17.50 -17.95 2.46
C THR A 302 -17.19 -19.31 1.83
N GLY A 303 -17.50 -20.39 2.56
CA GLY A 303 -17.48 -21.76 2.05
C GLY A 303 -16.22 -22.13 1.28
N ASP A 304 -16.38 -22.30 -0.03
CA ASP A 304 -15.36 -22.69 -1.02
C ASP A 304 -14.21 -21.67 -1.19
N GLN A 305 -14.39 -20.43 -0.72
CA GLN A 305 -13.37 -19.37 -0.76
C GLN A 305 -12.36 -19.47 0.39
N ILE A 306 -12.66 -20.23 1.45
CA ILE A 306 -11.80 -20.37 2.64
C ILE A 306 -10.72 -21.42 2.35
N VAL A 307 -9.53 -20.95 1.96
CA VAL A 307 -8.39 -21.81 1.58
C VAL A 307 -7.67 -22.42 2.79
N PHE A 308 -7.60 -21.69 3.91
CA PHE A 308 -6.91 -22.14 5.12
C PHE A 308 -7.89 -22.28 6.29
N PRO A 309 -8.03 -23.46 6.92
CA PRO A 309 -8.93 -23.66 8.05
C PRO A 309 -8.67 -22.66 9.19
N GLY A 310 -9.73 -22.00 9.65
CA GLY A 310 -9.66 -20.97 10.70
C GLY A 310 -9.18 -19.59 10.24
N GLN A 311 -8.80 -19.40 8.97
CA GLN A 311 -8.46 -18.11 8.40
C GLN A 311 -9.62 -17.61 7.53
N ASN A 312 -10.39 -16.64 8.04
CA ASN A 312 -11.45 -15.96 7.30
C ASN A 312 -11.36 -14.46 7.54
N ALA A 313 -10.39 -13.83 6.87
CA ALA A 313 -10.27 -12.39 6.82
C ALA A 313 -10.56 -11.88 5.41
N CYS A 314 -11.44 -10.88 5.35
CA CYS A 314 -11.60 -9.96 4.24
C CYS A 314 -11.39 -8.56 4.82
N GLU A 315 -10.35 -7.85 4.38
CA GLU A 315 -9.80 -6.68 5.09
C GLU A 315 -9.33 -5.59 4.13
N GLU A 316 -9.14 -4.38 4.67
CA GLU A 316 -8.49 -3.24 4.02
C GLU A 316 -9.08 -2.91 2.65
N ALA A 317 -10.41 -2.75 2.62
CA ALA A 317 -11.16 -2.38 1.44
C ALA A 317 -10.65 -1.07 0.82
N ALA A 318 -10.41 -1.11 -0.49
CA ALA A 318 -9.99 -0.01 -1.32
C ALA A 318 -11.10 0.35 -2.33
N PRO A 319 -12.03 1.26 -1.98
CA PRO A 319 -13.11 1.71 -2.87
C PRO A 319 -12.62 2.69 -3.94
N VAL A 320 -13.11 2.52 -5.17
CA VAL A 320 -13.11 3.53 -6.23
C VAL A 320 -14.50 3.64 -6.86
N LYS A 321 -14.79 4.79 -7.47
CA LYS A 321 -16.02 5.00 -8.25
C LYS A 321 -15.75 4.73 -9.74
N LEU A 322 -16.66 4.01 -10.38
CA LEU A 322 -16.60 3.69 -11.81
C LEU A 322 -17.34 4.78 -12.64
N PRO A 323 -17.06 4.88 -13.96
CA PRO A 323 -17.71 5.89 -14.82
C PRO A 323 -19.22 5.70 -14.95
N ASP A 324 -19.72 4.47 -14.75
CA ASP A 324 -21.15 4.13 -14.70
C ASP A 324 -21.83 4.42 -13.35
N GLY A 325 -21.10 5.04 -12.41
CA GLY A 325 -21.60 5.42 -11.09
C GLY A 325 -21.55 4.31 -10.03
N ARG A 326 -21.25 3.06 -10.40
CA ARG A 326 -21.03 1.97 -9.44
C ARG A 326 -19.80 2.23 -8.56
N LEU A 327 -19.80 1.65 -7.37
CA LEU A 327 -18.58 1.52 -6.56
C LEU A 327 -17.93 0.16 -6.84
N PHE A 328 -16.62 0.15 -7.02
CA PHE A 328 -15.80 -1.06 -7.08
C PHE A 328 -14.87 -1.07 -5.88
N VAL A 329 -14.81 -2.19 -5.16
CA VAL A 329 -13.97 -2.36 -3.98
C VAL A 329 -13.03 -3.54 -4.20
N MET A 330 -11.74 -3.32 -3.98
CA MET A 330 -10.73 -4.38 -3.88
C MET A 330 -10.37 -4.61 -2.40
N MET A 331 -10.14 -5.86 -2.00
CA MET A 331 -9.88 -6.25 -0.59
C MET A 331 -8.70 -7.21 -0.52
N ARG A 332 -7.92 -7.12 0.57
CA ARG A 332 -6.98 -8.19 0.91
C ARG A 332 -7.74 -9.34 1.57
N THR A 333 -7.31 -10.57 1.31
CA THR A 333 -7.95 -11.75 1.90
C THR A 333 -6.95 -12.81 2.32
N ASP A 334 -7.43 -13.77 3.12
CA ASP A 334 -6.69 -15.01 3.40
C ASP A 334 -6.77 -16.05 2.25
N GLY A 335 -7.49 -15.76 1.15
CA GLY A 335 -7.74 -16.70 0.06
C GLY A 335 -6.57 -16.91 -0.92
N GLY A 336 -5.42 -16.28 -0.73
CA GLY A 336 -4.27 -16.34 -1.66
C GLY A 336 -4.41 -15.46 -2.91
N TYR A 337 -5.45 -14.62 -2.97
CA TYR A 337 -5.75 -13.67 -4.04
C TYR A 337 -6.31 -12.36 -3.45
N PRO A 338 -6.17 -11.21 -4.13
CA PRO A 338 -7.05 -10.07 -3.89
C PRO A 338 -8.46 -10.46 -4.34
N TYR A 339 -9.47 -10.01 -3.60
CA TYR A 339 -10.86 -10.16 -4.01
C TYR A 339 -11.45 -8.80 -4.36
N TRP A 340 -12.49 -8.78 -5.19
CA TRP A 340 -13.24 -7.58 -5.51
C TRP A 340 -14.76 -7.80 -5.38
N THR A 341 -15.50 -6.72 -5.28
CA THR A 341 -16.97 -6.66 -5.33
C THR A 341 -17.42 -5.33 -5.92
N VAL A 342 -18.68 -5.25 -6.36
CA VAL A 342 -19.31 -4.02 -6.85
C VAL A 342 -20.62 -3.74 -6.14
N SER A 343 -20.91 -2.45 -5.98
CA SER A 343 -22.19 -1.91 -5.52
C SER A 343 -22.79 -1.02 -6.60
N ALA A 344 -24.09 -1.14 -6.83
CA ALA A 344 -24.85 -0.30 -7.76
C ALA A 344 -25.79 0.71 -7.06
N ASP A 345 -25.81 0.75 -5.73
CA ASP A 345 -26.79 1.50 -4.92
C ASP A 345 -26.13 2.43 -3.88
N GLY A 346 -24.92 2.92 -4.17
CA GLY A 346 -24.19 3.84 -3.30
C GLY A 346 -23.45 3.18 -2.12
N GLY A 347 -23.25 1.87 -2.16
CA GLY A 347 -22.51 1.10 -1.16
C GLY A 347 -23.41 0.40 -0.14
N ARG A 348 -24.73 0.36 -0.39
CA ARG A 348 -25.73 -0.22 0.52
C ARG A 348 -25.79 -1.73 0.39
N THR A 349 -25.69 -2.25 -0.83
CA THR A 349 -25.58 -3.69 -1.13
C THR A 349 -24.46 -3.98 -2.14
N TRP A 350 -23.97 -5.21 -2.11
CA TRP A 350 -22.74 -5.59 -2.81
C TRP A 350 -22.89 -6.96 -3.47
N SER A 351 -22.21 -7.16 -4.60
CA SER A 351 -22.08 -8.49 -5.20
C SER A 351 -21.28 -9.43 -4.30
N ARG A 352 -21.45 -10.75 -4.45
CA ARG A 352 -20.58 -11.73 -3.80
C ARG A 352 -19.11 -11.40 -4.15
N PRO A 353 -18.17 -11.37 -3.18
CA PRO A 353 -16.76 -11.15 -3.48
C PRO A 353 -16.18 -12.24 -4.39
N GLU A 354 -15.41 -11.83 -5.40
CA GLU A 354 -14.79 -12.71 -6.40
C GLU A 354 -13.27 -12.47 -6.53
N ILE A 355 -12.54 -13.48 -7.02
CA ILE A 355 -11.09 -13.40 -7.23
C ILE A 355 -10.76 -12.37 -8.32
N LEU A 356 -9.82 -11.46 -8.04
CA LEU A 356 -9.32 -10.50 -9.01
C LEU A 356 -8.47 -11.16 -10.10
N ARG A 357 -8.78 -10.84 -11.35
CA ARG A 357 -8.07 -11.29 -12.56
C ARG A 357 -7.52 -10.10 -13.36
N ASP A 358 -6.67 -10.39 -14.34
CA ASP A 358 -6.31 -9.41 -15.39
C ASP A 358 -7.54 -8.95 -16.19
N ARG A 359 -8.52 -9.85 -16.44
CA ARG A 359 -9.78 -9.59 -17.14
C ARG A 359 -10.80 -10.71 -16.91
N ASP A 360 -12.01 -10.53 -17.46
CA ASP A 360 -13.04 -11.57 -17.52
C ASP A 360 -12.49 -12.88 -18.12
N GLY A 361 -12.67 -13.99 -17.38
CA GLY A 361 -12.15 -15.31 -17.76
C GLY A 361 -10.62 -15.45 -17.77
N GLY A 362 -9.88 -14.40 -17.39
CA GLY A 362 -8.43 -14.34 -17.46
C GLY A 362 -7.68 -14.94 -16.26
N LYS A 363 -6.40 -14.58 -16.13
CA LYS A 363 -5.48 -15.10 -15.09
C LYS A 363 -5.70 -14.38 -13.76
N PRO A 364 -5.83 -15.11 -12.63
CA PRO A 364 -5.95 -14.50 -11.31
C PRO A 364 -4.60 -13.97 -10.78
N TYR A 365 -4.63 -12.90 -10.00
CA TYR A 365 -3.45 -12.34 -9.36
C TYR A 365 -3.16 -13.01 -8.02
N LEU A 366 -1.95 -13.54 -7.85
CA LEU A 366 -1.55 -14.20 -6.61
C LEU A 366 -1.19 -13.16 -5.53
N HIS A 367 -1.71 -13.29 -4.31
CA HIS A 367 -1.47 -12.29 -3.27
C HIS A 367 -1.58 -12.88 -1.84
N PRO A 368 -0.58 -12.68 -0.97
CA PRO A 368 -0.67 -13.07 0.44
C PRO A 368 -1.55 -12.08 1.22
N ARG A 369 -1.83 -12.34 2.50
CA ARG A 369 -2.53 -11.37 3.37
C ARG A 369 -1.64 -10.13 3.59
N SER A 370 -1.78 -9.17 2.68
CA SER A 370 -1.01 -7.95 2.50
C SER A 370 -1.93 -6.89 1.90
N PRO A 371 -1.71 -5.59 2.11
CA PRO A 371 -2.61 -4.59 1.55
C PRO A 371 -2.69 -4.67 0.03
N ALA A 372 -3.90 -4.45 -0.48
CA ALA A 372 -4.19 -4.37 -1.89
C ALA A 372 -4.74 -2.96 -2.23
N PRO A 373 -3.87 -1.94 -2.35
CA PRO A 373 -4.31 -0.61 -2.76
C PRO A 373 -4.92 -0.63 -4.17
N LEU A 374 -6.00 0.13 -4.34
CA LEU A 374 -6.58 0.50 -5.63
C LEU A 374 -6.78 2.03 -5.64
N TYR A 375 -6.45 2.69 -6.75
CA TYR A 375 -6.67 4.12 -6.94
C TYR A 375 -7.12 4.42 -8.37
N ASP A 376 -7.96 5.44 -8.52
CA ASP A 376 -8.17 6.15 -9.78
C ASP A 376 -6.96 7.05 -10.07
N TRP A 377 -6.39 6.90 -11.26
CA TRP A 377 -5.17 7.57 -11.71
C TRP A 377 -5.32 9.08 -11.89
N LYS A 378 -6.54 9.58 -12.15
CA LYS A 378 -6.79 11.03 -12.32
C LYS A 378 -7.20 11.71 -11.01
N GLY A 379 -7.34 10.94 -9.94
CA GLY A 379 -7.64 11.40 -8.58
C GLY A 379 -8.66 10.46 -7.94
N CYS A 380 -8.53 10.19 -6.64
CA CYS A 380 -9.29 9.14 -5.95
C CYS A 380 -10.83 9.26 -6.05
N GLU A 381 -11.34 10.43 -6.43
CA GLU A 381 -12.77 10.78 -6.52
C GLU A 381 -13.21 11.09 -7.97
N ALA A 382 -12.34 10.89 -8.96
CA ALA A 382 -12.53 11.37 -10.33
C ALA A 382 -13.45 10.49 -11.21
N ALA A 383 -13.58 9.20 -10.91
CA ALA A 383 -14.29 8.21 -11.74
C ALA A 383 -13.84 8.20 -13.22
N SER A 384 -12.54 8.37 -13.44
CA SER A 384 -11.93 8.63 -14.75
C SER A 384 -11.92 7.46 -15.73
N GLY A 385 -12.19 6.25 -15.23
CA GLY A 385 -12.06 5.02 -16.00
C GLY A 385 -10.62 4.51 -16.12
N TYR A 386 -9.63 5.16 -15.49
CA TYR A 386 -8.25 4.70 -15.44
C TYR A 386 -7.81 4.46 -13.99
N TYR A 387 -7.32 3.25 -13.70
CA TYR A 387 -7.00 2.82 -12.35
C TYR A 387 -5.61 2.20 -12.28
N PHE A 388 -5.05 2.14 -11.08
CA PHE A 388 -3.94 1.24 -10.80
C PHE A 388 -4.10 0.59 -9.43
N ALA A 389 -3.61 -0.64 -9.31
CA ALA A 389 -3.51 -1.37 -8.06
C ALA A 389 -2.08 -1.87 -7.83
N LEU A 390 -1.75 -2.19 -6.57
CA LEU A 390 -0.50 -2.88 -6.23
C LEU A 390 -0.77 -4.32 -5.82
N VAL A 391 -0.08 -5.27 -6.47
CA VAL A 391 -0.17 -6.70 -6.20
C VAL A 391 1.21 -7.32 -6.03
N HIS A 392 1.35 -8.28 -5.12
CA HIS A 392 2.58 -9.08 -5.04
C HIS A 392 2.76 -10.00 -6.25
N ASN A 393 1.66 -10.48 -6.83
CA ASN A 393 1.62 -11.48 -7.90
C ASN A 393 2.46 -12.73 -7.59
N THR A 394 2.60 -13.04 -6.30
CA THR A 394 3.32 -14.19 -5.76
C THR A 394 2.50 -14.76 -4.61
N PHE A 395 2.29 -16.07 -4.62
CA PHE A 395 1.73 -16.83 -3.51
C PHE A 395 2.12 -18.30 -3.68
N ASP A 396 2.58 -18.92 -2.61
CA ASP A 396 2.89 -20.35 -2.58
C ASP A 396 1.67 -21.11 -2.09
N PHE A 397 1.03 -21.86 -2.99
CA PHE A 397 -0.05 -22.79 -2.64
C PHE A 397 0.47 -24.16 -2.21
N GLN A 398 1.77 -24.41 -2.32
CA GLN A 398 2.42 -25.64 -1.88
C GLN A 398 3.17 -25.37 -0.56
N PHE A 399 3.63 -26.46 0.07
CA PHE A 399 4.44 -26.48 1.31
C PHE A 399 3.77 -26.12 2.65
N GLU A 400 3.71 -27.15 3.51
CA GLU A 400 3.88 -27.23 4.98
C GLU A 400 3.24 -26.20 5.92
N LYS A 401 3.27 -24.89 5.64
CA LYS A 401 2.88 -23.82 6.58
C LYS A 401 1.38 -23.53 6.62
N GLN A 402 0.62 -23.93 5.59
CA GLN A 402 -0.84 -23.78 5.50
C GLN A 402 -1.36 -22.39 5.92
N THR A 403 -0.81 -21.31 5.34
CA THR A 403 -1.11 -19.95 5.81
C THR A 403 -1.07 -18.87 4.73
N ALA A 404 -1.97 -17.88 4.85
CA ALA A 404 -1.99 -16.68 4.03
C ALA A 404 -0.87 -15.67 4.37
N TYR A 405 -0.21 -15.83 5.53
CA TYR A 405 0.89 -14.98 5.98
C TYR A 405 2.22 -15.38 5.32
N GLN A 406 2.44 -14.90 4.10
CA GLN A 406 3.66 -15.17 3.32
C GLN A 406 4.56 -13.94 3.15
N ALA A 407 5.72 -14.13 2.52
CA ALA A 407 6.68 -13.07 2.27
C ALA A 407 6.09 -11.99 1.34
N ARG A 408 6.04 -10.75 1.82
CA ARG A 408 5.54 -9.61 1.05
C ARG A 408 6.64 -9.01 0.17
N GLY A 409 6.82 -9.54 -1.05
CA GLY A 409 7.79 -9.02 -2.02
C GLY A 409 8.10 -9.99 -3.17
N PRO A 410 8.45 -9.52 -4.39
CA PRO A 410 8.36 -8.12 -4.88
C PRO A 410 6.93 -7.57 -4.89
N LEU A 411 6.76 -6.32 -5.32
CA LEU A 411 5.44 -5.69 -5.52
C LEU A 411 5.38 -5.06 -6.92
N TYR A 412 4.28 -5.30 -7.61
CA TYR A 412 4.02 -4.84 -8.96
C TYR A 412 2.85 -3.86 -8.98
N LEU A 413 2.91 -2.88 -9.88
CA LEU A 413 1.79 -2.03 -10.25
C LEU A 413 1.08 -2.67 -11.45
N ILE A 414 -0.23 -2.85 -11.34
CA ILE A 414 -1.12 -3.23 -12.44
C ILE A 414 -1.95 -2.01 -12.81
N ALA A 415 -1.75 -1.48 -14.01
CA ALA A 415 -2.57 -0.38 -14.54
C ALA A 415 -3.78 -0.97 -15.27
N GLY A 416 -4.92 -0.28 -15.21
CA GLY A 416 -6.17 -0.82 -15.73
C GLY A 416 -7.13 0.23 -16.23
N LYS A 417 -8.13 -0.25 -16.99
CA LYS A 417 -9.16 0.55 -17.64
C LYS A 417 -10.54 -0.01 -17.27
N TYR A 418 -11.51 0.88 -17.09
CA TYR A 418 -12.91 0.50 -17.03
C TYR A 418 -13.35 -0.09 -18.38
N VAL A 419 -14.08 -1.21 -18.33
CA VAL A 419 -14.65 -1.88 -19.50
C VAL A 419 -16.16 -1.97 -19.30
N GLU A 420 -16.90 -1.25 -20.13
CA GLU A 420 -18.37 -1.23 -20.09
C GLU A 420 -18.94 -2.63 -20.36
N GLY A 421 -19.93 -3.05 -19.56
CA GLY A 421 -20.57 -4.35 -19.67
C GLY A 421 -19.72 -5.56 -19.25
N ALA A 422 -18.46 -5.38 -18.85
CA ALA A 422 -17.64 -6.46 -18.31
C ALA A 422 -18.15 -6.93 -16.93
N HIS A 423 -17.93 -8.21 -16.62
CA HIS A 423 -18.26 -8.80 -15.33
C HIS A 423 -17.37 -8.23 -14.24
N GLN A 424 -16.05 -8.33 -14.40
CA GLN A 424 -15.07 -7.56 -13.63
C GLN A 424 -14.89 -6.19 -14.33
N PRO A 425 -15.40 -5.07 -13.81
CA PRO A 425 -15.48 -3.83 -14.59
C PRO A 425 -14.15 -3.13 -14.85
N ILE A 426 -13.08 -3.51 -14.16
CA ILE A 426 -11.72 -3.01 -14.39
C ILE A 426 -10.89 -4.16 -14.92
N TRP A 427 -10.36 -4.02 -16.13
CA TRP A 427 -9.35 -4.95 -16.69
C TRP A 427 -7.97 -4.29 -16.61
N PHE A 428 -6.93 -5.10 -16.50
CA PHE A 428 -5.57 -4.68 -16.18
C PHE A 428 -4.56 -5.16 -17.23
N THR A 429 -3.47 -4.41 -17.38
CA THR A 429 -2.30 -4.80 -18.18
C THR A 429 -1.43 -5.82 -17.45
N GLU A 430 -0.37 -6.29 -18.13
CA GLU A 430 0.70 -7.03 -17.48
C GLU A 430 1.32 -6.23 -16.31
N PRO A 431 1.69 -6.89 -15.18
CA PRO A 431 2.23 -6.21 -14.00
C PRO A 431 3.62 -5.61 -14.23
N GLN A 432 3.78 -4.33 -13.91
CA GLN A 432 5.07 -3.64 -13.96
C GLN A 432 5.76 -3.66 -12.58
N LEU A 433 7.05 -3.94 -12.51
CA LEU A 433 7.77 -4.05 -11.23
C LEU A 433 7.89 -2.68 -10.53
N PHE A 434 7.21 -2.51 -9.39
CA PHE A 434 7.20 -1.27 -8.64
C PHE A 434 8.27 -1.24 -7.54
N ALA A 435 8.23 -2.23 -6.62
CA ALA A 435 9.17 -2.37 -5.51
C ALA A 435 9.96 -3.69 -5.62
N PRO A 436 11.28 -3.65 -5.89
CA PRO A 436 12.08 -4.84 -6.19
C PRO A 436 12.50 -5.66 -4.95
N ARG A 437 12.24 -5.19 -3.72
CA ARG A 437 12.61 -5.94 -2.51
C ARG A 437 11.88 -7.29 -2.47
N LYS A 438 12.61 -8.39 -2.23
CA LYS A 438 12.05 -9.75 -2.12
C LYS A 438 11.20 -10.00 -0.85
N GLY A 439 11.10 -9.02 0.05
CA GLY A 439 10.37 -9.13 1.30
C GLY A 439 10.30 -7.80 2.04
N GLY A 440 9.30 -7.65 2.91
CA GLY A 440 9.08 -6.45 3.72
C GLY A 440 8.36 -5.30 3.01
N ASN A 441 7.89 -5.49 1.76
CA ASN A 441 7.05 -4.50 1.09
C ASN A 441 5.67 -4.50 1.76
N SER A 442 5.31 -3.43 2.45
CA SER A 442 4.06 -3.36 3.20
C SER A 442 3.43 -1.99 2.94
N PHE A 443 2.81 -1.87 1.78
CA PHE A 443 2.48 -0.60 1.14
C PHE A 443 1.15 -0.03 1.63
N TYR A 444 1.11 0.44 2.88
CA TYR A 444 -0.05 1.11 3.49
C TYR A 444 -0.16 2.55 2.98
N THR A 445 -0.64 2.70 1.74
CA THR A 445 -0.46 3.89 0.91
C THR A 445 -1.60 4.91 1.00
N SER A 446 -1.34 6.08 0.41
CA SER A 446 -2.37 7.01 -0.05
C SER A 446 -1.96 7.64 -1.39
N TYR A 447 -2.91 8.29 -2.06
CA TYR A 447 -2.70 8.91 -3.36
C TYR A 447 -3.24 10.34 -3.39
N THR A 448 -2.50 11.22 -4.08
CA THR A 448 -2.90 12.60 -4.37
C THR A 448 -2.57 12.94 -5.82
N VAL A 449 -3.42 13.72 -6.47
CA VAL A 449 -3.13 14.31 -7.77
C VAL A 449 -3.05 15.82 -7.61
N ARG A 450 -1.99 16.42 -8.16
CA ARG A 450 -1.72 17.87 -8.15
C ARG A 450 -1.05 18.26 -9.45
N ASP A 451 -1.49 19.36 -10.06
CA ASP A 451 -0.88 19.91 -11.29
C ASP A 451 -0.75 18.86 -12.42
N GLY A 452 -1.73 17.95 -12.52
CA GLY A 452 -1.75 16.81 -13.45
C GLY A 452 -0.83 15.64 -13.09
N LYS A 453 -0.04 15.75 -12.02
CA LYS A 453 0.87 14.71 -11.51
C LYS A 453 0.21 13.92 -10.39
N GLY A 454 0.21 12.59 -10.54
CA GLY A 454 -0.19 11.69 -9.47
C GLY A 454 0.98 11.22 -8.63
N ILE A 455 0.90 11.38 -7.31
CA ILE A 455 1.94 10.94 -6.36
C ILE A 455 1.34 9.85 -5.46
N LEU A 456 1.97 8.67 -5.50
CA LEU A 456 1.70 7.59 -4.56
C LEU A 456 2.62 7.74 -3.35
N TRP A 457 2.00 7.91 -2.18
CA TRP A 457 2.67 8.02 -0.89
C TRP A 457 2.64 6.66 -0.21
N PHE A 458 3.79 6.17 0.26
CA PHE A 458 3.90 4.81 0.80
C PHE A 458 4.95 4.67 1.91
N PRO A 459 4.69 3.80 2.90
CA PRO A 459 5.71 3.34 3.84
C PRO A 459 6.55 2.23 3.18
N ASP A 460 7.85 2.45 3.04
CA ASP A 460 8.80 1.41 2.69
C ASP A 460 9.31 0.70 3.95
N ARG A 461 9.25 -0.63 3.95
CA ARG A 461 9.56 -1.52 5.10
C ARG A 461 8.79 -1.21 6.41
N LYS A 462 7.65 -0.51 6.33
CA LYS A 462 7.00 0.15 7.48
C LYS A 462 7.97 1.03 8.29
N ARG A 463 8.89 1.74 7.61
CA ARG A 463 10.00 2.48 8.24
C ARG A 463 10.22 3.86 7.63
N TYR A 464 10.37 3.95 6.32
CA TYR A 464 10.57 5.23 5.62
C TYR A 464 9.25 5.67 5.01
N LEU A 465 8.90 6.95 5.10
CA LEU A 465 7.73 7.49 4.39
C LEU A 465 8.21 8.19 3.13
N LEU A 466 7.74 7.70 1.98
CA LEU A 466 8.23 8.05 0.66
C LEU A 466 7.07 8.43 -0.26
N GLY A 467 7.35 9.20 -1.30
CA GLY A 467 6.44 9.45 -2.41
C GLY A 467 7.10 9.10 -3.75
N ARG A 468 6.33 8.63 -4.73
CA ARG A 468 6.79 8.39 -6.11
C ARG A 468 5.71 8.80 -7.11
N GLU A 469 6.12 9.42 -8.21
CA GLU A 469 5.22 9.83 -9.28
C GLU A 469 4.72 8.59 -10.05
N ILE A 470 3.41 8.56 -10.32
CA ILE A 470 2.72 7.55 -11.14
C ILE A 470 2.34 8.24 -12.45
N GLY A 471 3.30 8.33 -13.37
CA GLY A 471 3.13 8.94 -14.68
C GLY A 471 2.56 7.99 -15.75
N PRO A 472 2.40 8.48 -17.00
CA PRO A 472 1.84 7.71 -18.11
C PRO A 472 2.64 6.45 -18.49
N GLU A 473 3.91 6.37 -18.11
CA GLU A 473 4.77 5.18 -18.31
C GLU A 473 4.22 3.91 -17.65
N TRP A 474 3.51 4.05 -16.53
CA TRP A 474 2.83 2.92 -15.88
C TRP A 474 1.59 2.43 -16.65
N PHE A 475 1.03 3.27 -17.53
CA PHE A 475 -0.21 3.03 -18.27
C PHE A 475 0.02 2.59 -19.73
N GLN A 476 1.25 2.18 -20.06
CA GLN A 476 1.56 1.60 -21.37
C GLN A 476 0.72 0.34 -21.63
N GLY A 477 0.07 0.28 -22.81
CA GLY A 477 -0.81 -0.81 -23.21
C GLY A 477 -2.24 -0.75 -22.65
N VAL A 478 -2.56 0.17 -21.73
CA VAL A 478 -3.91 0.31 -21.16
C VAL A 478 -4.95 0.68 -22.23
N GLU A 479 -4.56 1.40 -23.27
CA GLU A 479 -5.45 1.71 -24.39
C GLU A 479 -5.77 0.53 -25.29
N GLU A 480 -5.02 -0.58 -25.22
CA GLU A 480 -5.30 -1.79 -25.99
C GLU A 480 -6.23 -2.76 -25.24
N ILE A 481 -6.59 -2.44 -23.99
CA ILE A 481 -7.61 -3.17 -23.22
C ILE A 481 -8.96 -3.04 -23.93
N GLY A 482 -9.60 -4.19 -24.17
CA GLY A 482 -10.91 -4.27 -24.83
C GLY A 482 -10.88 -4.19 -26.36
N LYS A 483 -9.75 -3.80 -26.97
CA LYS A 483 -9.59 -3.85 -28.43
C LYS A 483 -9.27 -5.28 -28.88
N LYS A 484 -10.00 -5.76 -29.91
CA LYS A 484 -9.74 -6.98 -30.66
C LYS A 484 -9.90 -6.70 -32.15
#